data_AF-A0A917DJ98-F1
#
_entry.id   AF-A0A917DJ98-F1
#
_cell.length_a   1.000
_cell.length_b   1.000
_cell.length_c   1.000
_cell.angle_alpha   90.00
_cell.angle_beta   90.00
_cell.angle_gamma   90.00
#
_symmetry.space_group_name_H-M   'P 1'
#
loop_
_entity.id
_entity.type
_entity.pdbx_description
1 polymer ?
#
loop_
_entity_poly.entity_id
_entity_poly.type
_entity_poly.pdbx_seq_one_letter_code
_entity_poly.pdbx_strand_id
1 'polypeptide(L)'
;MAKHLTARNIAADFGESSRHWTKLAATGVVPGAFQPKGTATWLFDVELFRAWHAAGQMPAPRAPVPSPVSKRPKPVVSPRQQRKQAEFSSEIDRLVRSALPPK
;
A
#
# COMPACT_ATOMS: atom_id res chain seq x y z
N MET A 1 13.29 -23.62 -16.52
CA MET A 1 13.16 -22.33 -17.26
C MET A 1 13.00 -21.25 -16.20
N ALA A 2 13.88 -20.25 -16.15
CA ALA A 2 13.79 -19.19 -15.16
C ALA A 2 12.48 -18.40 -15.34
N LYS A 3 11.59 -18.50 -14.35
CA LYS A 3 10.31 -17.78 -14.35
C LYS A 3 10.58 -16.36 -13.88
N HIS A 4 10.28 -15.39 -14.74
CA HIS A 4 10.40 -13.98 -14.40
C HIS A 4 9.05 -13.41 -13.98
N LEU A 5 9.02 -12.69 -12.86
CA LEU A 5 7.83 -11.97 -12.39
C LEU A 5 8.07 -10.47 -12.36
N THR A 6 6.99 -9.72 -12.54
CA THR A 6 7.01 -8.27 -12.35
C THR A 6 7.01 -7.91 -10.87
N ALA A 7 7.44 -6.69 -10.53
CA ALA A 7 7.36 -6.17 -9.17
C ALA A 7 5.94 -6.28 -8.55
N ARG A 8 4.89 -6.21 -9.38
CA ARG A 8 3.50 -6.35 -8.93
C ARG A 8 3.18 -7.79 -8.49
N ASN A 9 3.65 -8.77 -9.25
CA ASN A 9 3.41 -10.17 -8.94
C ASN A 9 4.27 -10.62 -7.75
N ILE A 10 5.53 -10.18 -7.69
CA ILE A 10 6.38 -10.38 -6.50
C ILE A 10 5.72 -9.80 -5.25
N ALA A 11 5.17 -8.59 -5.33
CA ALA A 11 4.44 -7.98 -4.21
C ALA A 11 3.21 -8.78 -3.77
N ALA A 12 2.51 -9.40 -4.72
CA ALA A 12 1.35 -10.24 -4.41
C ALA A 12 1.76 -11.55 -3.72
N ASP A 13 2.87 -12.15 -4.16
CA ASP A 13 3.31 -13.47 -3.68
C ASP A 13 4.12 -13.40 -2.38
N PHE A 14 4.94 -12.37 -2.20
CA PHE A 14 5.90 -12.24 -1.09
C PHE A 14 5.57 -11.10 -0.12
N GLY A 15 4.50 -10.35 -0.37
CA GLY A 15 4.15 -9.17 0.39
C GLY A 15 4.99 -7.95 -0.01
N GLU A 16 4.92 -6.89 0.79
CA GLU A 16 5.49 -5.57 0.51
C GLU A 16 4.96 -4.89 -0.77
N SER A 17 5.21 -3.59 -0.90
CA SER A 17 4.71 -2.83 -2.06
C SER A 17 5.58 -3.04 -3.31
N SER A 18 4.98 -3.01 -4.50
CA SER A 18 5.72 -3.05 -5.78
C SER A 18 6.76 -1.93 -5.92
N ARG A 19 6.50 -0.75 -5.32
CA ARG A 19 7.47 0.36 -5.24
C ARG A 19 8.67 0.01 -4.38
N HIS A 20 8.46 -0.68 -3.26
CA HIS A 20 9.53 -1.14 -2.39
C HIS A 20 10.49 -2.07 -3.14
N TRP A 21 9.95 -3.10 -3.80
CA TRP A 21 10.75 -4.05 -4.58
C TRP A 21 11.49 -3.40 -5.75
N THR A 22 10.82 -2.51 -6.48
CA THR A 22 11.46 -1.72 -7.55
C THR A 22 12.64 -0.90 -7.02
N LYS A 23 12.50 -0.28 -5.83
CA LYS A 23 13.58 0.51 -5.23
C LYS A 23 14.76 -0.37 -4.83
N LEU A 24 14.52 -1.54 -4.25
CA LEU A 24 15.59 -2.49 -3.90
C LEU A 24 16.29 -3.02 -5.16
N ALA A 25 15.53 -3.34 -6.20
CA ALA A 25 16.08 -3.79 -7.47
C ALA A 25 16.97 -2.72 -8.12
N ALA A 26 16.52 -1.46 -8.11
CA ALA A 26 17.32 -0.32 -8.58
C ALA A 26 18.61 -0.09 -7.79
N THR A 27 18.68 -0.55 -6.53
CA THR A 27 19.91 -0.52 -5.74
C THR A 27 20.86 -1.68 -5.99
N GLY A 28 20.47 -2.68 -6.80
CA GLY A 28 21.28 -3.86 -7.09
C GLY A 28 21.36 -4.90 -5.96
N VAL A 29 20.55 -4.74 -4.91
CA VAL A 29 20.53 -5.66 -3.75
C VAL A 29 19.82 -6.98 -4.10
N VAL A 30 18.84 -6.94 -5.00
CA VAL A 30 18.02 -8.10 -5.33
C VAL A 30 18.68 -8.90 -6.45
N PRO A 31 19.10 -10.16 -6.21
CA PRO A 31 19.73 -10.97 -7.23
C PRO A 31 18.74 -11.39 -8.32
N GLY A 32 19.18 -11.40 -9.56
CA GLY A 32 18.34 -11.76 -10.72
C GLY A 32 17.29 -10.70 -11.07
N ALA A 33 17.29 -9.54 -10.40
CA ALA A 33 16.44 -8.42 -10.79
C ALA A 33 17.10 -7.62 -11.92
N PHE A 34 16.35 -7.36 -12.99
CA PHE A 34 16.82 -6.54 -14.10
C PHE A 34 15.69 -5.73 -14.73
N GLN A 35 16.07 -4.68 -15.43
CA GLN A 35 15.18 -3.84 -16.20
C GLN A 35 15.48 -4.01 -17.70
N PRO A 36 14.60 -4.62 -18.49
CA PRO A 36 14.78 -4.75 -19.94
C PRO A 36 14.86 -3.36 -20.60
N LYS A 37 15.82 -3.19 -21.53
CA LYS A 37 15.99 -1.96 -22.29
C LYS A 37 14.70 -1.60 -23.02
N GLY A 38 14.26 -0.34 -22.89
CA GLY A 38 13.03 0.16 -23.52
C GLY A 38 11.76 -0.04 -22.69
N THR A 39 11.85 -0.64 -21.50
CA THR A 39 10.72 -0.77 -20.59
C THR A 39 11.02 -0.15 -19.23
N ALA A 40 9.99 0.43 -18.59
CA ALA A 40 10.10 0.94 -17.22
C ALA A 40 9.81 -0.13 -16.15
N THR A 41 9.65 -1.40 -16.56
CA THR A 41 9.19 -2.48 -15.68
C THR A 41 10.36 -3.32 -15.22
N TRP A 42 10.48 -3.49 -13.90
CA TRP A 42 11.44 -4.41 -13.31
C TRP A 42 10.92 -5.85 -13.35
N LEU A 43 11.79 -6.75 -13.79
CA LEU A 43 11.58 -8.19 -13.78
C LEU A 43 12.50 -8.84 -12.76
N PHE A 44 12.01 -9.89 -12.12
CA PHE A 44 12.68 -10.60 -11.05
C PHE A 44 12.67 -12.09 -11.38
N ASP A 45 13.86 -12.71 -11.37
CA ASP A 45 13.95 -14.17 -11.38
C ASP A 45 13.42 -14.73 -10.06
N VAL A 46 12.33 -15.50 -10.14
CA VAL A 46 11.62 -16.02 -8.97
C VAL A 46 12.46 -16.98 -8.15
N GLU A 47 13.29 -17.80 -8.80
CA GLU A 47 14.06 -18.84 -8.10
C GLU A 47 15.16 -18.18 -7.25
N LEU A 48 15.91 -17.26 -7.86
CA LEU A 48 16.95 -16.48 -7.17
C LEU A 48 16.34 -15.58 -6.09
N PHE A 49 15.23 -14.90 -6.40
CA PHE A 49 14.53 -14.06 -5.43
C PHE A 49 14.08 -14.87 -4.22
N ARG A 50 13.47 -16.04 -4.43
CA ARG A 50 12.97 -16.90 -3.35
C ARG A 50 14.10 -17.41 -2.47
N ALA A 51 15.22 -17.82 -3.06
CA ALA A 51 16.41 -18.26 -2.31
C ALA A 51 16.98 -17.12 -1.47
N TRP A 52 17.13 -15.93 -2.06
CA TRP A 52 17.62 -14.73 -1.36
C TRP A 52 16.69 -14.27 -0.23
N HIS A 53 15.38 -14.25 -0.48
CA HIS A 53 14.38 -13.87 0.51
C HIS A 53 14.33 -14.87 1.68
N ALA A 54 14.37 -16.18 1.39
CA ALA A 54 14.39 -17.24 2.40
C ALA A 54 15.67 -17.22 3.24
N ALA A 55 16.80 -16.78 2.68
CA ALA A 55 18.05 -16.62 3.41
C ALA A 55 18.05 -15.45 4.42
N GLY A 56 16.95 -14.68 4.51
CA GLY A 56 16.85 -13.55 5.43
C GLY A 56 17.80 -12.39 5.08
N GLN A 57 18.34 -12.38 3.85
CA GLN A 57 19.22 -11.32 3.37
C GLN A 57 18.47 -10.06 2.94
N MET A 58 17.16 -9.99 3.22
CA MET A 58 16.44 -8.73 3.12
C MET A 58 17.09 -7.72 4.07
N PRO A 59 17.38 -6.49 3.61
CA PRO A 59 17.74 -5.44 4.52
C PRO A 59 16.61 -5.33 5.53
N ALA A 60 16.96 -5.41 6.83
CA ALA A 60 15.98 -5.37 7.90
C ALA A 60 14.98 -4.24 7.62
N PRO A 61 13.67 -4.48 7.74
CA PRO A 61 12.70 -3.42 7.59
C PRO A 61 13.17 -2.30 8.51
N ARG A 62 13.45 -1.12 7.93
CA ARG A 62 13.91 0.02 8.72
C ARG A 62 12.92 0.11 9.88
N ALA A 63 13.43 -0.06 11.11
CA ALA A 63 12.63 0.10 12.32
C ALA A 63 11.74 1.32 12.10
N PRO A 64 10.43 1.25 12.42
CA PRO A 64 9.49 2.29 12.05
C PRO A 64 10.07 3.62 12.49
N VAL A 65 10.65 4.35 11.54
CA VAL A 65 11.10 5.70 11.78
C VAL A 65 9.80 6.37 12.17
N PRO A 66 9.68 6.98 13.36
CA PRO A 66 8.49 7.75 13.69
C PRO A 66 8.29 8.67 12.51
N SER A 67 7.22 8.41 11.75
CA SER A 67 6.99 9.14 10.50
C SER A 67 7.01 10.60 10.90
N PRO A 68 7.76 11.49 10.22
CA PRO A 68 7.52 12.91 10.41
C PRO A 68 6.05 13.07 10.10
N VAL A 69 5.27 13.40 11.13
CA VAL A 69 3.82 13.60 11.05
C VAL A 69 3.65 14.47 9.83
N SER A 70 3.17 13.87 8.74
CA SER A 70 2.84 14.64 7.56
C SER A 70 1.78 15.60 8.06
N LYS A 71 2.15 16.87 8.21
CA LYS A 71 1.23 17.98 8.26
C LYS A 71 0.55 18.03 6.89
N ARG A 72 -0.24 17.00 6.55
CA ARG A 72 -1.26 17.13 5.51
C ARG A 72 -2.15 18.24 6.06
N PRO A 73 -2.30 19.37 5.37
CA PRO A 73 -3.43 20.23 5.68
C PRO A 73 -4.67 19.34 5.60
N LYS A 74 -5.46 19.32 6.67
CA LYS A 74 -6.78 18.66 6.66
C LYS A 74 -7.49 19.12 5.39
N PRO A 75 -8.17 18.24 4.63
CA PRO A 75 -9.01 18.73 3.54
C PRO A 75 -9.96 19.76 4.18
N VAL A 76 -9.88 21.00 3.73
CA VAL A 76 -10.84 22.03 4.11
C VAL A 76 -12.16 21.55 3.53
N VAL A 77 -12.91 20.82 4.36
CA VAL A 77 -14.28 20.47 4.05
C VAL A 77 -14.99 21.81 3.97
N SER A 78 -15.38 22.21 2.76
CA SER A 78 -16.14 23.43 2.53
C SER A 78 -17.33 23.47 3.50
N PRO A 79 -17.63 24.62 4.15
CA PRO A 79 -18.75 24.74 5.12
C PRO A 79 -20.09 24.23 4.58
N ARG A 80 -20.25 24.25 3.24
CA ARG A 80 -21.42 23.74 2.52
C ARG A 80 -21.58 22.21 2.57
N GLN A 81 -20.49 21.45 2.69
CA GLN A 81 -20.54 19.98 2.85
C GLN A 81 -20.80 19.58 4.30
N GLN A 82 -20.35 20.36 5.28
CA GLN A 82 -20.63 20.09 6.71
C GLN A 82 -22.12 20.18 7.03
N ARG A 83 -22.85 21.16 6.45
CA ARG A 83 -24.30 21.26 6.63
C ARG A 83 -25.05 20.00 6.17
N LYS A 84 -24.69 19.46 4.99
CA LYS A 84 -25.34 18.26 4.45
C LYS A 84 -25.10 17.01 5.31
N GLN A 85 -23.91 16.87 5.93
CA GLN A 85 -23.62 15.74 6.82
C GLN A 85 -24.36 15.84 8.16
N ALA A 86 -24.50 17.04 8.71
CA ALA A 86 -25.24 17.27 9.95
C ALA A 86 -26.75 17.00 9.76
N GLU A 87 -27.33 17.48 8.66
CA GLU A 87 -28.74 17.22 8.33
C GLU A 87 -29.02 15.73 8.17
N PHE A 88 -28.19 15.03 7.38
CA PHE A 88 -28.35 13.59 7.17
C PHE A 88 -28.21 12.76 8.46
N SER A 89 -27.29 13.13 9.35
CA SER A 89 -27.13 12.45 10.64
C SER A 89 -28.33 12.66 11.54
N SER A 90 -28.92 13.87 11.54
CA SER A 90 -30.11 14.17 12.33
C SER A 90 -31.37 13.47 11.81
N GLU A 91 -31.44 13.21 10.49
CA GLU A 91 -32.54 12.48 9.87
C GLU A 91 -32.48 10.98 10.21
N ILE A 92 -31.28 10.39 10.21
CA ILE A 92 -31.09 9.01 10.69
C ILE A 92 -31.50 8.87 12.16
N ASP A 93 -31.07 9.78 13.04
CA ASP A 93 -31.42 9.71 14.47
C ASP A 93 -32.95 9.81 14.71
N ARG A 94 -33.64 10.66 13.93
CA ARG A 94 -35.10 10.74 13.94
C ARG A 94 -35.75 9.44 13.50
N LEU A 95 -35.29 8.84 12.40
CA LEU A 95 -35.85 7.60 11.88
C LEU A 95 -35.71 6.46 12.90
N VAL A 96 -34.53 6.35 13.51
CA VAL A 96 -34.24 5.34 14.54
C VAL A 96 -35.11 5.52 15.77
N ARG A 97 -35.34 6.75 16.25
CA ARG A 97 -36.24 7.01 17.38
C ARG A 97 -37.71 6.76 17.05
N SER A 98 -38.15 7.06 15.83
CA SER A 98 -39.54 6.83 15.42
C SER A 98 -39.89 5.35 15.20
N ALA A 99 -38.90 4.49 14.97
CA ALA A 99 -39.09 3.07 14.70
C ALA A 99 -39.07 2.19 15.96
N LEU A 100 -38.84 2.77 17.15
CA LEU A 100 -38.87 2.04 18.41
C LEU A 100 -40.27 2.09 19.03
N PRO A 101 -40.94 0.95 19.25
CA PRO A 101 -42.23 0.94 19.95
C PRO A 101 -42.04 1.37 21.41
N PRO A 102 -42.96 2.17 21.98
CA PRO A 102 -42.94 2.47 23.40
C PRO A 102 -43.14 1.17 24.21
N LYS A 103 -42.37 1.01 25.28
CA LYS A 103 -42.59 -0.04 26.30
C LYS A 103 -43.83 0.25 27.12
#